data_AF-A0A3S4NY25-F1
#
_entry.id   AF-A0A3S4NY25-F1
#
_cell.length_a   1.000
_cell.length_b   1.000
_cell.length_c   1.000
_cell.angle_alpha   90.00
_cell.angle_beta   90.00
_cell.angle_gamma   90.00
#
_symmetry.space_group_name_H-M   'P 1'
#
loop_
_entity.id
_entity.type
_entity.pdbx_description
1 polymer ?
#
loop_
_entity_poly.entity_id
_entity_poly.type
_entity_poly.pdbx_seq_one_letter_code
_entity_poly.pdbx_strand_id
1 'polypeptide(L)'
;MDCEEERADQIASYLKDKEDNIETKLTVGGLVIGASGALASGFLVNKGNANDYLGIGTGIAGAVAGVLILTNKTKVEFYHKRNPLGDIWHAGETSTIFPPAVWYYLNYEDSSDCLRGSLRNQIKQKWMDLGEISGIKAERKRKSLDLYFGAGGKYTAEQLSKRADMLDQIESIVNLMKQDLKEFALAFETIDTPVR
;
A
#
# COMPACT_ATOMS: atom_id res chain seq x y z
N MET A 1 16.25 -7.18 -0.75
CA MET A 1 15.09 -6.62 -0.03
C MET A 1 13.85 -6.89 -0.86
N ASP A 2 13.98 -6.70 -2.17
CA ASP A 2 13.41 -7.43 -3.30
C ASP A 2 12.59 -8.68 -2.92
N CYS A 3 13.15 -9.71 -2.27
CA CYS A 3 12.38 -10.92 -1.96
C CYS A 3 11.17 -10.69 -1.03
N GLU A 4 11.29 -9.79 -0.04
CA GLU A 4 10.17 -9.46 0.86
C GLU A 4 9.20 -8.47 0.22
N GLU A 5 9.68 -7.61 -0.67
CA GLU A 5 8.86 -6.72 -1.49
C GLU A 5 7.99 -7.54 -2.45
N GLU A 6 8.63 -8.36 -3.29
CA GLU A 6 7.98 -9.22 -4.28
C GLU A 6 6.98 -10.17 -3.61
N ARG A 7 7.33 -10.72 -2.44
CA ARG A 7 6.41 -11.57 -1.67
C ARG A 7 5.18 -10.78 -1.20
N ALA A 8 5.35 -9.53 -0.76
CA ALA A 8 4.22 -8.70 -0.36
C ALA A 8 3.36 -8.35 -1.58
N ASP A 9 3.98 -7.97 -2.70
CA ASP A 9 3.28 -7.56 -3.93
C ASP A 9 2.54 -8.71 -4.61
N GLN A 10 3.15 -9.89 -4.72
CA GLN A 10 2.49 -11.08 -5.26
C GLN A 10 1.24 -11.47 -4.45
N ILE A 11 1.33 -11.40 -3.12
CA ILE A 11 0.18 -11.72 -2.26
C ILE A 11 -0.86 -10.59 -2.35
N ALA A 12 -0.45 -9.33 -2.44
CA ALA A 12 -1.35 -8.20 -2.68
C ALA A 12 -2.15 -8.41 -3.97
N SER A 13 -1.45 -8.70 -5.06
CA SER A 13 -2.00 -8.97 -6.39
C SER A 13 -2.97 -10.15 -6.38
N TYR A 14 -2.58 -11.28 -5.76
CA TYR A 14 -3.47 -12.43 -5.62
C TYR A 14 -4.77 -12.11 -4.85
N LEU A 15 -4.67 -11.35 -3.77
CA LEU A 15 -5.86 -10.94 -3.00
C LEU A 15 -6.72 -9.96 -3.80
N LYS A 16 -6.09 -9.03 -4.53
CA LYS A 16 -6.76 -8.04 -5.36
C LYS A 16 -7.52 -8.70 -6.50
N ASP A 17 -6.92 -9.66 -7.19
CA ASP A 17 -7.58 -10.45 -8.24
C ASP A 17 -8.83 -11.16 -7.71
N LYS A 18 -8.78 -11.67 -6.47
CA LYS A 18 -9.93 -12.32 -5.84
C LYS A 18 -11.04 -11.32 -5.51
N GLU A 19 -10.68 -10.15 -5.01
CA GLU A 19 -11.62 -9.05 -4.75
C GLU A 19 -12.28 -8.58 -6.05
N ASP A 20 -11.50 -8.36 -7.10
CA ASP A 20 -11.96 -7.86 -8.41
C ASP A 20 -12.89 -8.86 -9.12
N ASN A 21 -12.61 -10.17 -8.95
CA ASN A 21 -13.49 -11.23 -9.44
C ASN A 21 -14.86 -11.22 -8.75
N ILE A 22 -14.91 -10.98 -7.43
CA ILE A 22 -16.16 -10.88 -6.68
C ILE A 22 -16.89 -9.59 -7.06
N GLU A 23 -16.17 -8.48 -7.18
CA GLU A 23 -16.71 -7.18 -7.59
C GLU A 23 -17.36 -7.26 -8.97
N THR A 24 -16.69 -7.90 -9.94
CA THR A 24 -17.22 -8.13 -11.29
C THR A 24 -18.53 -8.91 -11.25
N LYS A 25 -18.57 -10.02 -10.49
CA LYS A 25 -19.78 -10.86 -10.38
C LYS A 25 -20.95 -10.12 -9.72
N LEU A 26 -20.68 -9.38 -8.65
CA LEU A 26 -21.71 -8.59 -7.94
C LEU A 26 -22.24 -7.46 -8.81
N THR A 27 -21.37 -6.76 -9.54
CA THR A 27 -21.76 -5.68 -10.44
C THR A 27 -22.63 -6.18 -11.57
N VAL A 28 -22.21 -7.24 -12.28
CA VAL A 28 -22.99 -7.84 -13.37
C VAL A 28 -24.33 -8.38 -12.85
N GLY A 29 -24.32 -9.11 -11.73
CA GLY A 29 -25.55 -9.64 -11.12
C GLY A 29 -26.54 -8.54 -10.71
N GLY A 30 -26.03 -7.49 -10.06
CA GLY A 30 -26.82 -6.33 -9.64
C GLY A 30 -27.46 -5.61 -10.83
N LEU A 31 -26.72 -5.42 -11.93
CA LEU A 31 -27.23 -4.82 -13.17
C LEU A 31 -28.32 -5.68 -13.82
N VAL A 32 -28.11 -7.00 -13.93
CA VAL A 32 -29.09 -7.91 -14.54
C VAL A 32 -30.40 -7.94 -13.73
N ILE A 33 -30.30 -8.03 -12.41
CA ILE A 33 -31.47 -8.03 -11.50
C ILE A 33 -32.19 -6.68 -11.57
N GLY A 34 -31.44 -5.57 -11.52
CA GLY A 34 -31.99 -4.22 -11.60
C GLY A 34 -32.72 -3.96 -12.92
N ALA A 35 -32.13 -4.33 -14.05
CA ALA A 35 -32.74 -4.19 -15.37
C ALA A 35 -34.02 -5.03 -15.51
N SER A 36 -34.00 -6.27 -15.05
CA SER A 36 -35.16 -7.18 -15.09
C SER A 36 -36.31 -6.67 -14.23
N GLY A 37 -36.02 -6.12 -13.04
CA GLY A 37 -37.01 -5.53 -12.15
C GLY A 37 -37.68 -4.28 -12.73
N ALA A 38 -36.90 -3.40 -13.37
CA ALA A 38 -37.42 -2.20 -14.02
C ALA A 38 -38.40 -2.51 -15.17
N LEU A 39 -38.07 -3.52 -15.99
CA LEU A 39 -38.96 -3.97 -17.08
C LEU A 39 -40.27 -4.56 -16.54
N ALA A 40 -40.21 -5.38 -15.48
CA ALA A 40 -41.39 -5.96 -14.85
C ALA A 40 -42.30 -4.88 -14.22
N SER A 41 -41.73 -3.88 -13.54
CA SER A 41 -42.52 -2.76 -13.00
C SER A 41 -43.15 -1.91 -14.10
N GLY A 42 -42.42 -1.63 -15.20
CA GLY A 42 -42.95 -0.86 -16.32
C GLY A 42 -44.11 -1.55 -17.03
N PHE A 43 -44.06 -2.88 -17.15
CA PHE A 43 -45.13 -3.68 -17.75
C PHE A 43 -46.37 -3.81 -16.86
N LEU A 44 -46.19 -3.87 -15.53
CA LEU A 44 -47.28 -3.89 -14.55
C LEU A 44 -48.02 -2.55 -14.45
N VAL A 45 -47.31 -1.42 -14.55
CA VAL A 45 -47.91 -0.08 -14.57
C VAL A 45 -48.80 0.14 -15.79
N ASN A 46 -48.48 -0.48 -16.93
CA ASN A 46 -49.26 -0.34 -18.17
C ASN A 46 -50.58 -1.15 -18.19
N LYS A 47 -50.86 -1.99 -17.17
CA LYS A 47 -52.08 -2.84 -17.08
C LYS A 47 -53.17 -2.32 -16.14
N GLY A 48 -53.12 -1.04 -15.72
CA GLY A 48 -54.29 -0.32 -15.21
C GLY A 48 -54.87 -0.73 -13.84
N ASN A 49 -54.31 -1.71 -13.14
CA ASN A 49 -54.79 -2.17 -11.83
C ASN A 49 -53.72 -2.06 -10.73
N ALA A 50 -52.97 -0.97 -10.71
CA ALA A 50 -51.96 -0.71 -9.68
C ALA A 50 -52.56 0.15 -8.55
N ASN A 51 -53.49 -0.41 -7.77
CA ASN A 51 -53.82 0.18 -6.47
C ASN A 51 -52.67 -0.14 -5.49
N ASP A 52 -51.85 0.89 -5.26
CA ASP A 52 -51.15 1.25 -4.02
C ASP A 52 -49.91 0.49 -3.49
N TYR A 53 -49.26 -0.41 -4.22
CA TYR A 53 -48.05 -1.08 -3.64
C TYR A 53 -46.82 -1.28 -4.52
N LEU A 54 -46.64 -0.50 -5.59
CA LEU A 54 -45.44 -0.62 -6.44
C LEU A 54 -44.84 0.73 -6.80
N GLY A 55 -44.19 1.37 -5.82
CA GLY A 55 -43.41 2.59 -6.05
C GLY A 55 -41.94 2.51 -5.62
N ILE A 56 -41.55 1.56 -4.78
CA ILE A 56 -40.24 1.60 -4.11
C ILE A 56 -39.67 0.18 -4.06
N GLY A 57 -38.95 -0.24 -5.09
CA GLY A 57 -38.32 -1.57 -5.07
C GLY A 57 -37.21 -1.83 -6.09
N THR A 58 -37.10 -1.01 -7.14
CA THR A 58 -36.24 -1.34 -8.28
C THR A 58 -34.79 -0.87 -8.16
N GLY A 59 -34.43 -0.08 -7.13
CA GLY A 59 -33.06 0.43 -6.93
C GLY A 59 -32.21 -0.30 -5.88
N ILE A 60 -32.79 -1.22 -5.11
CA ILE A 60 -32.14 -1.77 -3.90
C ILE A 60 -31.02 -2.77 -4.27
N ALA A 61 -31.17 -3.54 -5.35
CA ALA A 61 -30.19 -4.57 -5.73
C ALA A 61 -28.81 -3.99 -6.05
N GLY A 62 -28.75 -2.88 -6.81
CA GLY A 62 -27.49 -2.20 -7.10
C GLY A 62 -26.84 -1.59 -5.86
N ALA A 63 -27.63 -0.99 -4.97
CA ALA A 63 -27.14 -0.43 -3.71
C ALA A 63 -26.57 -1.52 -2.79
N VAL A 64 -27.25 -2.66 -2.67
CA VAL A 64 -26.77 -3.81 -1.89
C VAL A 64 -25.48 -4.38 -2.48
N ALA A 65 -25.41 -4.55 -3.81
CA ALA A 65 -24.19 -4.99 -4.47
C ALA A 65 -23.03 -4.02 -4.20
N GLY A 66 -23.25 -2.70 -4.30
CA GLY A 66 -22.25 -1.69 -3.97
C GLY A 66 -21.76 -1.76 -2.52
N VAL A 67 -22.67 -1.96 -1.56
CA VAL A 67 -22.29 -2.16 -0.15
C VAL A 67 -21.48 -3.43 0.05
N LEU A 68 -21.85 -4.54 -0.61
CA LEU A 68 -21.11 -5.80 -0.55
C LEU A 68 -19.69 -5.65 -1.14
N ILE A 69 -19.55 -4.94 -2.27
CA ILE A 69 -18.25 -4.63 -2.87
C ILE A 69 -17.38 -3.84 -1.88
N LEU A 70 -17.91 -2.77 -1.29
CA LEU A 70 -17.17 -1.92 -0.35
C LEU A 70 -16.75 -2.66 0.94
N THR A 71 -17.48 -3.69 1.34
CA THR A 71 -17.22 -4.45 2.57
C THR A 71 -16.40 -5.73 2.33
N ASN A 72 -16.28 -6.18 1.08
CA ASN A 72 -15.54 -7.39 0.70
C ASN A 72 -14.02 -7.14 0.60
N LYS A 73 -13.38 -6.81 1.73
CA LYS A 73 -11.92 -6.76 1.82
C LYS A 73 -11.37 -8.08 2.34
N THR A 74 -10.69 -8.82 1.47
CA THR A 74 -10.05 -10.08 1.83
C THR A 74 -8.81 -9.77 2.67
N LYS A 75 -8.58 -10.59 3.71
CA LYS A 75 -7.42 -10.45 4.58
C LYS A 75 -6.63 -11.74 4.65
N VAL A 76 -5.31 -11.59 4.77
CA VAL A 76 -4.37 -12.70 4.97
C VAL A 76 -3.48 -12.42 6.18
N GLU A 77 -3.07 -13.47 6.87
CA GLU A 77 -2.01 -13.38 7.87
C GLU A 77 -0.65 -13.29 7.17
N PHE A 78 0.07 -12.21 7.43
CA PHE A 78 1.39 -11.96 6.87
C PHE A 78 2.30 -11.43 7.98
N TYR A 79 3.34 -12.20 8.27
CA TYR A 79 4.32 -11.90 9.32
C TYR A 79 5.72 -11.69 8.73
N HIS A 80 6.49 -10.83 9.41
CA HIS A 80 7.80 -10.37 8.96
C HIS A 80 8.86 -10.85 9.95
N LYS A 81 9.66 -11.84 9.56
CA LYS A 81 10.77 -12.31 10.41
C LYS A 81 11.91 -11.29 10.47
N ARG A 82 12.16 -10.60 9.36
CA ARG A 82 13.08 -9.47 9.24
C ARG A 82 12.29 -8.30 8.69
N ASN A 83 12.29 -7.17 9.40
CA ASN A 83 11.47 -6.01 9.02
C ASN A 83 12.33 -4.76 8.78
N PRO A 84 12.84 -4.54 7.55
CA PRO A 84 13.63 -3.36 7.21
C PRO A 84 12.87 -2.06 7.50
N LEU A 85 11.56 -2.05 7.28
CA LEU A 85 10.70 -0.91 7.59
C LEU A 85 10.72 -0.58 9.09
N GLY A 86 10.74 -1.61 9.93
CA GLY A 86 10.82 -1.48 11.38
C GLY A 86 12.12 -0.81 11.83
N ASP A 87 13.25 -1.19 11.24
CA ASP A 87 14.55 -0.57 11.55
C ASP A 87 14.56 0.93 11.17
N ILE A 88 14.09 1.27 9.96
CA ILE A 88 13.95 2.67 9.50
C ILE A 88 13.05 3.47 10.43
N TRP A 89 11.94 2.90 10.89
CA TRP A 89 10.96 3.60 11.71
C TRP A 89 11.47 3.87 13.14
N HIS A 90 12.02 2.84 13.81
CA HIS A 90 12.37 2.88 15.23
C HIS A 90 13.73 3.50 15.54
N ALA A 91 14.61 3.66 14.55
CA ALA A 91 15.83 4.46 14.69
C ALA A 91 16.81 3.96 15.79
N GLY A 92 17.08 2.65 15.84
CA GLY A 92 18.10 2.11 16.76
C GLY A 92 19.51 2.66 16.47
N GLU A 93 20.41 2.64 17.47
CA GLU A 93 21.81 3.05 17.28
C GLU A 93 22.50 2.25 16.16
N THR A 94 22.17 0.96 16.10
CA THR A 94 22.59 0.05 15.03
C THR A 94 21.38 -0.66 14.43
N SER A 95 21.49 -1.02 13.15
CA SER A 95 20.50 -1.84 12.47
C SER A 95 20.87 -3.32 12.54
N THR A 96 19.87 -4.18 12.68
CA THR A 96 20.04 -5.64 12.62
C THR A 96 19.87 -6.19 11.19
N ILE A 97 19.47 -5.32 10.26
CA ILE A 97 19.08 -5.65 8.89
C ILE A 97 20.03 -5.00 7.88
N PHE A 98 20.32 -3.71 8.05
CA PHE A 98 21.19 -2.94 7.18
C PHE A 98 22.66 -3.07 7.64
N PRO A 99 23.61 -3.24 6.70
CA PRO A 99 25.03 -3.17 7.02
C PRO A 99 25.40 -1.80 7.64
N PRO A 100 26.43 -1.72 8.52
CA PRO A 100 26.79 -0.48 9.21
C PRO A 100 27.02 0.72 8.30
N ALA A 101 27.67 0.53 7.14
CA ALA A 101 27.90 1.61 6.18
C ALA A 101 26.59 2.15 5.58
N VAL A 102 25.65 1.26 5.23
CA VAL A 102 24.32 1.64 4.73
C VAL A 102 23.52 2.33 5.82
N TRP A 103 23.56 1.79 7.05
CA TRP A 103 22.89 2.40 8.19
C TRP A 103 23.43 3.80 8.47
N TYR A 104 24.74 3.99 8.45
CA TYR A 104 25.35 5.31 8.60
C TYR A 104 24.86 6.27 7.51
N TYR A 105 24.91 5.86 6.24
CA TYR A 105 24.47 6.70 5.12
C TYR A 105 22.99 7.13 5.24
N LEU A 106 22.10 6.22 5.64
CA LEU A 106 20.69 6.53 5.85
C LEU A 106 20.44 7.51 7.00
N ASN A 107 21.30 7.49 8.01
CA ASN A 107 21.18 8.27 9.25
C ASN A 107 22.02 9.54 9.27
N TYR A 108 22.91 9.71 8.29
CA TYR A 108 23.78 10.86 8.21
C TYR A 108 22.96 12.14 8.05
N GLU A 109 23.29 13.14 8.86
CA GLU A 109 22.73 14.49 8.77
C GLU A 109 23.86 15.45 8.45
N ASP A 110 23.71 16.16 7.35
CA ASP A 110 24.66 17.20 6.98
C ASP A 110 24.44 18.42 7.89
N SER A 111 25.46 18.75 8.69
CA SER A 111 25.44 19.92 9.57
C SER A 111 25.28 21.25 8.83
N SER A 112 25.55 21.29 7.52
CA SER A 112 25.43 22.49 6.68
C SER A 112 24.03 22.70 6.08
N ASP A 113 23.19 21.67 6.03
CA ASP A 113 21.81 21.72 5.55
C ASP A 113 20.84 21.11 6.59
N CYS A 114 20.70 21.82 7.71
CA CYS A 114 19.88 21.41 8.84
C CYS A 114 18.38 21.33 8.53
N LEU A 115 17.93 21.87 7.39
CA LEU A 115 16.53 21.86 6.98
C LEU A 115 16.12 20.57 6.27
N ARG A 116 17.08 19.86 5.64
CA ARG A 116 16.81 18.66 4.83
C ARG A 116 16.71 17.38 5.66
N GLY A 117 17.43 17.30 6.79
CA GLY A 117 17.47 16.13 7.68
C GLY A 117 18.04 14.86 7.02
N SER A 118 18.18 13.78 7.80
CA SER A 118 18.67 12.49 7.26
C SER A 118 17.74 11.89 6.20
N LEU A 119 18.30 11.06 5.29
CA LEU A 119 17.50 10.31 4.30
C LEU A 119 16.43 9.46 4.98
N ARG A 120 16.75 8.83 6.12
CA ARG A 120 15.78 8.11 6.95
C ARG A 120 14.62 9.00 7.36
N ASN A 121 14.87 10.24 7.79
CA ASN A 121 13.82 11.18 8.17
C ASN A 121 12.98 11.57 6.95
N GLN A 122 13.59 11.80 5.79
CA GLN A 122 12.88 12.09 4.55
C GLN A 122 11.95 10.93 4.12
N ILE A 123 12.43 9.68 4.21
CA ILE A 123 11.61 8.47 3.97
C ILE A 123 10.42 8.43 4.93
N LYS A 124 10.66 8.64 6.23
CA LYS A 124 9.59 8.63 7.24
C LYS A 124 8.55 9.72 6.97
N GLN A 125 8.97 10.92 6.59
CA GLN A 125 8.05 11.99 6.22
C GLN A 125 7.21 11.59 5.01
N LYS A 126 7.83 11.05 3.96
CA LYS A 126 7.10 10.54 2.78
C LYS A 126 6.04 9.51 3.14
N TRP A 127 6.35 8.55 4.02
CA TRP A 127 5.35 7.57 4.49
C TRP A 127 4.23 8.20 5.33
N MET A 128 4.52 9.27 6.07
CA MET A 128 3.50 10.02 6.82
C MET A 128 2.61 10.88 5.90
N ASP A 129 3.18 11.49 4.87
CA ASP A 129 2.53 12.43 3.96
C ASP A 129 1.62 11.76 2.94
N LEU A 130 1.93 10.52 2.52
CA LEU A 130 1.12 9.74 1.57
C LEU A 130 -0.24 9.26 2.12
N GLY A 131 -0.71 9.82 3.24
CA GLY A 131 -2.03 9.51 3.79
C GLY A 131 -2.14 8.09 4.36
N GLU A 132 -1.03 7.38 4.52
CA GLU A 132 -1.01 6.10 5.25
C GLU A 132 -1.29 6.28 6.75
N ILE A 133 -1.14 7.51 7.25
CA ILE A 133 -1.17 7.81 8.69
C ILE A 133 -1.81 9.18 9.03
N SER A 134 -2.40 9.91 8.08
CA SER A 134 -3.11 11.18 8.34
C SER A 134 -4.64 10.98 8.42
N GLY A 135 -5.27 11.46 9.49
CA GLY A 135 -6.73 11.42 9.68
C GLY A 135 -7.30 10.24 10.49
N ILE A 136 -6.47 9.34 11.01
CA ILE A 136 -6.92 8.17 11.77
C ILE A 136 -6.92 8.44 13.29
N LYS A 137 -8.04 8.18 14.00
CA LYS A 137 -8.11 8.16 15.48
C LYS A 137 -6.87 7.46 16.05
N ALA A 138 -6.24 8.05 17.07
CA ALA A 138 -4.91 7.65 17.57
C ALA A 138 -4.68 6.13 17.74
N GLU A 139 -5.71 5.37 18.11
CA GLU A 139 -5.63 3.90 18.22
C GLU A 139 -5.52 3.17 16.89
N ARG A 140 -6.27 3.59 15.87
CA ARG A 140 -6.24 2.98 14.53
C ARG A 140 -4.95 3.38 13.80
N LYS A 141 -4.35 4.53 14.18
CA LYS A 141 -3.00 4.96 13.80
C LYS A 141 -1.95 3.97 14.35
N ARG A 142 -2.02 3.66 15.64
CA ARG A 142 -1.09 2.74 16.33
C ARG A 142 -1.18 1.31 15.78
N LYS A 143 -2.38 0.80 15.48
CA LYS A 143 -2.55 -0.52 14.84
C LYS A 143 -1.96 -0.58 13.43
N SER A 144 -2.05 0.50 12.66
CA SER A 144 -1.43 0.58 11.33
C SER A 144 0.09 0.59 11.44
N LEU A 145 0.65 1.38 12.36
CA LEU A 145 2.09 1.43 12.62
C LEU A 145 2.65 0.06 13.03
N ASP A 146 1.99 -0.63 13.96
CA ASP A 146 2.42 -1.94 14.42
C ASP A 146 2.33 -3.01 13.32
N LEU A 147 1.33 -2.90 12.44
CA LEU A 147 1.21 -3.79 11.28
C LEU A 147 2.45 -3.70 10.39
N TYR A 148 2.86 -2.48 10.00
CA TYR A 148 4.00 -2.27 9.08
C TYR A 148 5.38 -2.38 9.75
N PHE A 149 5.53 -1.83 10.95
CA PHE A 149 6.83 -1.64 11.61
C PHE A 149 7.10 -2.66 12.73
N GLY A 150 6.08 -3.42 13.14
CA GLY A 150 6.18 -4.52 14.10
C GLY A 150 6.38 -5.88 13.44
N ALA A 151 5.76 -6.92 14.00
CA ALA A 151 5.92 -8.31 13.55
C ALA A 151 5.01 -8.71 12.37
N GLY A 152 4.05 -7.85 12.00
CA GLY A 152 3.01 -8.15 11.01
C GLY A 152 1.68 -8.55 11.64
N GLY A 153 0.78 -9.11 10.83
CA GLY A 153 -0.59 -9.39 11.26
C GLY A 153 -1.53 -9.64 10.10
N LYS A 154 -2.79 -9.21 10.22
CA LYS A 154 -3.80 -9.37 9.16
C LYS A 154 -3.77 -8.18 8.20
N TYR A 155 -3.36 -8.45 6.97
CA TYR A 155 -3.24 -7.48 5.89
C TYR A 155 -4.38 -7.60 4.88
N THR A 156 -4.86 -6.47 4.37
CA THR A 156 -5.60 -6.41 3.10
C THR A 156 -4.65 -6.33 1.90
N ALA A 157 -5.15 -6.54 0.68
CA ALA A 157 -4.39 -6.33 -0.55
C ALA A 157 -3.71 -4.94 -0.60
N GLU A 158 -4.50 -3.89 -0.37
CA GLU A 158 -4.02 -2.49 -0.34
C GLU A 158 -2.88 -2.26 0.66
N GLN A 159 -2.92 -2.91 1.84
CA GLN A 159 -1.88 -2.76 2.85
C GLN A 159 -0.61 -3.53 2.47
N LEU A 160 -0.72 -4.66 1.77
CA LEU A 160 0.46 -5.37 1.28
C LEU A 160 1.13 -4.63 0.13
N SER A 161 0.36 -4.07 -0.79
CA SER A 161 0.88 -3.22 -1.87
C SER A 161 1.63 -2.00 -1.29
N LYS A 162 1.03 -1.29 -0.32
CA LYS A 162 1.72 -0.21 0.42
C LYS A 162 3.02 -0.66 1.08
N ARG A 163 3.03 -1.86 1.66
CA ARG A 163 4.26 -2.44 2.23
C ARG A 163 5.32 -2.67 1.16
N ALA A 164 4.95 -3.20 0.00
CA ALA A 164 5.86 -3.38 -1.13
C ALA A 164 6.43 -2.03 -1.59
N ASP A 165 5.58 -1.02 -1.79
CA ASP A 165 6.00 0.33 -2.17
C ASP A 165 6.98 0.95 -1.16
N MET A 166 6.78 0.72 0.14
CA MET A 166 7.72 1.18 1.18
C MET A 166 9.07 0.47 1.11
N LEU A 167 9.08 -0.82 0.74
CA LEU A 167 10.31 -1.59 0.57
C LEU A 167 11.04 -1.12 -0.70
N ASP A 168 10.37 -1.02 -1.85
CA ASP A 168 10.96 -0.52 -3.09
C ASP A 168 11.62 0.86 -2.91
N GLN A 169 10.99 1.75 -2.14
CA GLN A 169 11.57 3.07 -1.82
C GLN A 169 12.91 2.99 -1.09
N ILE A 170 13.04 2.10 -0.10
CA ILE A 170 14.32 1.91 0.59
C ILE A 170 15.33 1.29 -0.37
N GLU A 171 14.91 0.37 -1.22
CA GLU A 171 15.79 -0.31 -2.17
C GLU A 171 16.36 0.69 -3.18
N SER A 172 15.50 1.53 -3.74
CA SER A 172 15.86 2.64 -4.62
C SER A 172 16.92 3.54 -3.99
N ILE A 173 16.77 3.91 -2.72
CA ILE A 173 17.75 4.75 -2.00
C ILE A 173 19.09 4.03 -1.81
N VAL A 174 19.05 2.76 -1.42
CA VAL A 174 20.27 1.95 -1.28
C VAL A 174 20.97 1.76 -2.63
N ASN A 175 20.21 1.64 -3.72
CA ASN A 175 20.76 1.53 -5.07
C ASN A 175 21.36 2.85 -5.58
N LEU A 176 20.74 4.00 -5.28
CA LEU A 176 21.31 5.32 -5.55
C LEU A 176 22.63 5.50 -4.79
N MET A 177 22.68 5.16 -3.49
CA MET A 177 23.93 5.18 -2.71
C MET A 177 25.02 4.31 -3.36
N LYS A 178 24.68 3.12 -3.85
CA LYS A 178 25.66 2.26 -4.55
C LYS A 178 26.16 2.91 -5.85
N GLN A 179 25.31 3.65 -6.57
CA GLN A 179 25.70 4.35 -7.80
C GLN A 179 26.65 5.50 -7.46
N ASP A 180 26.30 6.36 -6.50
CA ASP A 180 27.16 7.47 -6.06
C ASP A 180 28.56 6.98 -5.63
N LEU A 181 28.62 5.86 -4.88
CA LEU A 181 29.89 5.26 -4.46
C LEU A 181 30.73 4.73 -5.62
N LYS A 182 30.08 4.17 -6.66
CA LYS A 182 30.78 3.72 -7.87
C LYS A 182 31.33 4.91 -8.65
N GLU A 183 30.55 5.97 -8.80
CA GLU A 183 31.00 7.20 -9.47
C GLU A 183 32.19 7.82 -8.74
N PHE A 184 32.13 7.88 -7.40
CA PHE A 184 33.25 8.36 -6.59
C PHE A 184 34.51 7.50 -6.75
N ALA A 185 34.37 6.17 -6.72
CA ALA A 185 35.49 5.25 -6.90
C ALA A 185 36.16 5.43 -8.28
N LEU A 186 35.36 5.56 -9.35
CA LEU A 186 35.87 5.84 -10.70
C LEU A 186 36.59 7.18 -10.78
N ALA A 187 36.02 8.24 -10.19
CA ALA A 187 36.67 9.54 -10.13
C ALA A 187 38.03 9.46 -9.42
N PHE A 188 38.10 8.70 -8.31
CA PHE A 188 39.34 8.50 -7.58
C PHE A 188 40.40 7.79 -8.43
N GLU A 189 40.03 6.72 -9.15
CA GLU A 189 40.94 6.01 -10.06
C GLU A 189 41.49 6.92 -11.17
N THR A 190 40.66 7.81 -11.73
CA THR A 190 41.12 8.75 -12.77
C THR A 190 42.10 9.80 -12.26
N ILE A 191 42.02 10.17 -10.97
CA ILE A 191 42.94 11.11 -10.33
C ILE A 191 44.30 10.45 -10.05
N ASP A 192 44.34 9.13 -9.83
CA ASP A 192 45.56 8.38 -9.51
C ASP A 192 46.30 7.86 -10.76
N THR A 193 45.70 7.96 -11.96
CA THR A 193 46.39 7.68 -13.23
C THR A 193 47.15 8.92 -13.73
N PRO A 194 48.50 8.93 -13.76
CA PRO A 194 49.24 10.03 -14.35
C PRO A 194 48.96 10.14 -15.85
N VAL A 195 48.60 11.34 -16.30
CA VAL A 195 48.51 11.68 -17.72
C VAL A 195 49.87 11.38 -18.36
N ARG A 196 49.89 10.42 -19.30
CA ARG A 196 51.09 10.02 -20.03
C ARG A 196 51.24 10.85 -21.31
#